data_AF-A0A2A2FJK5-F1
#
_entry.id   AF-A0A2A2FJK5-F1
#
_cell.length_a   1.000
_cell.length_b   1.000
_cell.length_c   1.000
_cell.angle_alpha   90.00
_cell.angle_beta   90.00
_cell.angle_gamma   90.00
#
_symmetry.space_group_name_H-M   'P 1'
#
loop_
_entity.id
_entity.type
_entity.pdbx_description
1 polymer ?
#
loop_
_entity_poly.entity_id
_entity_poly.type
_entity_poly.pdbx_seq_one_letter_code
_entity_poly.pdbx_strand_id
1 'polypeptide(L)'
;MKDPFAEPADTRQAILGAAFRALCEHGYADLTIKRIGEEFDKSPSLVYHHYDGKDELLVDLLGFLLDGFEESVSEGAFDMTPREQLDTYVAATTDPDSIPGEYGPDGRFMTAIVELRAQAATDEAYRDHFDRSDRVFGSYLERTVREAAVEVREATAEVRDETGDADRSDATADPVSPAEVASTLQTLATGGMLRWATTTDREWTDDTRRGIDRYVETVLPRVETDA
;
A
#
# COMPACT_ATOMS: atom_id res chain seq x y z
N MET A 1 -5.18 12.03 5.13
CA MET A 1 -3.77 11.81 4.73
C MET A 1 -3.00 13.14 4.70
N LYS A 2 -1.68 13.13 4.97
CA LYS A 2 -0.78 14.29 4.70
C LYS A 2 -0.68 14.52 3.19
N ASP A 3 -0.85 15.76 2.72
CA ASP A 3 -0.69 16.10 1.30
C ASP A 3 0.81 15.95 0.90
N PRO A 4 1.17 15.00 0.01
CA PRO A 4 2.56 14.80 -0.40
C PRO A 4 3.09 15.95 -1.28
N PHE A 5 2.21 16.87 -1.70
CA PHE A 5 2.53 18.02 -2.54
C PHE A 5 2.39 19.36 -1.79
N ALA A 6 2.39 19.35 -0.45
CA ALA A 6 2.30 20.57 0.34
C ALA A 6 3.41 21.60 0.02
N GLU A 7 4.60 21.12 -0.36
CA GLU A 7 5.75 21.95 -0.76
C GLU A 7 6.29 21.49 -2.13
N PRO A 8 5.67 21.92 -3.25
CA PRO A 8 6.09 21.47 -4.57
C PRO A 8 7.43 22.10 -4.97
N ALA A 9 8.40 21.27 -5.36
CA ALA A 9 9.74 21.71 -5.77
C ALA A 9 9.75 22.38 -7.15
N ASP A 10 8.83 22.00 -8.04
CA ASP A 10 8.76 22.49 -9.40
C ASP A 10 7.32 22.60 -9.93
N THR A 11 7.19 23.01 -11.20
CA THR A 11 5.88 23.15 -11.86
C THR A 11 5.20 21.81 -12.08
N ARG A 12 5.95 20.74 -12.34
CA ARG A 12 5.39 19.39 -12.52
C ARG A 12 4.73 18.94 -11.23
N GLN A 13 5.44 18.98 -10.10
CA GLN A 13 4.91 18.62 -8.79
C GLN A 13 3.72 19.49 -8.37
N ALA A 14 3.74 20.79 -8.70
CA ALA A 14 2.60 21.65 -8.45
C ALA A 14 1.34 21.21 -9.24
N ILE A 15 1.50 20.75 -10.48
CA ILE A 15 0.40 20.19 -11.29
C ILE A 15 -0.05 18.84 -10.70
N LEU A 16 0.89 17.97 -10.32
CA LEU A 16 0.57 16.68 -9.68
C LEU A 16 -0.20 16.89 -8.37
N GLY A 17 0.16 17.89 -7.56
CA GLY A 17 -0.55 18.23 -6.33
C GLY A 17 -1.98 18.72 -6.59
N ALA A 18 -2.18 19.56 -7.61
CA ALA A 18 -3.53 19.96 -8.02
C ALA A 18 -4.35 18.76 -8.52
N ALA A 19 -3.72 17.85 -9.29
CA ALA A 19 -4.37 16.64 -9.76
C ALA A 19 -4.74 15.70 -8.61
N PHE A 20 -3.86 15.54 -7.62
CA PHE A 20 -4.07 14.74 -6.42
C PHE A 20 -5.27 15.25 -5.62
N ARG A 21 -5.31 16.55 -5.31
CA ARG A 21 -6.43 17.16 -4.55
C ARG A 21 -7.74 17.05 -5.32
N ALA A 22 -7.75 17.42 -6.59
CA ALA A 22 -8.93 17.32 -7.44
C ALA A 22 -9.44 15.87 -7.59
N LEU A 23 -8.52 14.90 -7.69
CA LEU A 23 -8.86 13.47 -7.76
C LEU A 23 -9.49 12.99 -6.45
N CYS A 24 -8.91 13.33 -5.30
CA CYS A 24 -9.46 12.96 -3.99
C CYS A 24 -10.80 13.64 -3.68
N GLU A 25 -11.06 14.83 -4.25
CA GLU A 25 -12.34 15.53 -4.08
C GLU A 25 -13.43 15.01 -5.03
N HIS A 26 -13.10 14.80 -6.30
CA HIS A 26 -14.09 14.54 -7.34
C HIS A 26 -14.16 13.08 -7.79
N GLY A 27 -13.15 12.27 -7.49
CA GLY A 27 -12.99 10.94 -8.06
C GLY A 27 -12.58 10.98 -9.55
N TYR A 28 -12.15 9.85 -10.07
CA TYR A 28 -11.64 9.71 -11.43
C TYR A 28 -12.68 10.05 -12.49
N ALA A 29 -13.92 9.59 -12.33
CA ALA A 29 -14.97 9.73 -13.35
C ALA A 29 -15.32 11.19 -13.63
N ASP A 30 -15.33 12.01 -12.58
CA ASP A 30 -15.62 13.44 -12.65
C ASP A 30 -14.36 14.29 -12.86
N LEU A 31 -13.16 13.74 -12.75
CA LEU A 31 -11.95 14.53 -12.94
C LEU A 31 -11.79 15.01 -14.38
N THR A 32 -11.44 16.30 -14.54
CA THR A 32 -11.13 16.92 -15.84
C THR A 32 -9.91 17.83 -15.70
N ILE A 33 -9.16 18.06 -16.78
CA ILE A 33 -8.03 19.03 -16.78
C ILE A 33 -8.50 20.42 -16.32
N LYS A 34 -9.74 20.81 -16.63
CA LYS A 34 -10.32 22.06 -16.14
C LYS A 34 -10.44 22.07 -14.61
N ARG A 35 -11.03 21.03 -14.00
CA ARG A 35 -11.17 20.89 -12.55
C ARG A 35 -9.80 20.84 -11.86
N ILE A 36 -8.82 20.18 -12.47
CA ILE A 36 -7.42 20.19 -11.99
C ILE A 36 -6.85 21.61 -12.04
N GLY A 37 -7.12 22.36 -13.11
CA GLY A 37 -6.72 23.76 -13.21
C GLY A 37 -7.40 24.68 -12.19
N GLU A 38 -8.58 24.33 -11.68
CA GLU A 38 -9.26 25.07 -10.61
C GLU A 38 -8.54 24.89 -9.25
N GLU A 39 -7.89 23.75 -9.04
CA GLU A 39 -7.02 23.43 -7.88
C GLU A 39 -5.57 23.92 -8.04
N PHE A 40 -5.26 24.57 -9.16
CA PHE A 40 -3.93 25.02 -9.50
C PHE A 40 -3.82 26.53 -9.33
N ASP A 41 -2.97 26.98 -8.40
CA ASP A 41 -2.79 28.41 -8.09
C ASP A 41 -2.26 29.27 -9.26
N LYS A 42 -1.84 28.63 -10.36
CA LYS A 42 -1.38 29.31 -11.58
C LYS A 42 -2.43 29.19 -12.70
N SER A 43 -2.02 29.38 -13.95
CA SER A 43 -2.95 29.28 -15.08
C SER A 43 -3.33 27.83 -15.38
N PRO A 44 -4.63 27.49 -15.53
CA PRO A 44 -5.09 26.21 -16.06
C PRO A 44 -4.47 25.83 -17.40
N SER A 45 -4.07 26.82 -18.21
CA SER A 45 -3.37 26.59 -19.49
C SER A 45 -2.04 25.87 -19.33
N LEU A 46 -1.39 25.98 -18.16
CA LEU A 46 -0.10 25.36 -17.91
C LEU A 46 -0.21 23.84 -17.80
N VAL A 47 -1.36 23.31 -17.37
CA VAL A 47 -1.61 21.87 -17.34
C VAL A 47 -1.63 21.33 -18.77
N TYR A 48 -2.36 21.99 -19.69
CA TYR A 48 -2.39 21.64 -21.12
C TYR A 48 -1.04 21.79 -21.84
N HIS A 49 -0.06 22.47 -21.23
CA HIS A 49 1.30 22.55 -21.78
C HIS A 49 2.21 21.40 -21.31
N HIS A 50 1.88 20.75 -20.20
CA HIS A 50 2.68 19.67 -19.64
C HIS A 50 2.12 18.29 -19.96
N TYR A 51 0.81 18.18 -20.16
CA TYR A 51 0.14 16.92 -20.39
C TYR A 51 -0.87 17.05 -21.53
N ASP A 52 -0.90 16.05 -22.40
CA ASP A 52 -1.84 15.95 -23.52
C ASP A 52 -3.24 15.56 -23.04
N GLY A 53 -3.34 14.91 -21.87
CA GLY A 53 -4.61 14.45 -21.33
C GLY A 53 -4.59 14.15 -19.83
N LYS A 54 -5.79 13.88 -19.29
CA LYS A 54 -5.99 13.54 -17.88
C LYS A 54 -5.27 12.24 -17.51
N ASP A 55 -5.33 11.24 -18.39
CA ASP A 55 -4.80 9.90 -18.10
C ASP A 55 -3.27 9.88 -18.05
N GLU A 56 -2.61 10.59 -18.95
CA GLU A 56 -1.15 10.80 -18.90
C GLU A 56 -0.73 11.44 -17.57
N LEU A 57 -1.44 12.51 -17.18
CA LEU A 57 -1.20 13.19 -15.90
C LEU A 57 -1.44 12.28 -14.69
N LEU A 58 -2.47 11.44 -14.73
CA LEU A 58 -2.79 10.52 -13.63
C LEU A 58 -1.80 9.37 -13.52
N VAL A 59 -1.32 8.83 -14.64
CA VAL A 59 -0.24 7.82 -14.63
C VAL A 59 1.05 8.43 -14.08
N ASP A 60 1.35 9.69 -14.42
CA ASP A 60 2.52 10.39 -13.88
C ASP A 60 2.38 10.68 -12.37
N LEU A 61 1.18 11.07 -11.93
CA LEU A 61 0.85 11.21 -10.51
C LEU A 61 1.05 9.89 -9.76
N LEU A 62 0.50 8.80 -10.28
CA LEU A 62 0.64 7.47 -9.69
C LEU A 62 2.12 7.05 -9.62
N GLY A 63 2.89 7.32 -10.68
CA GLY A 63 4.34 7.09 -10.69
C GLY A 63 5.06 7.86 -9.58
N PHE A 64 4.79 9.16 -9.45
CA PHE A 64 5.38 9.98 -8.40
C PHE A 64 5.05 9.48 -6.99
N LEU A 65 3.81 9.10 -6.74
CA LEU A 65 3.39 8.58 -5.43
C LEU A 65 4.07 7.24 -5.11
N LEU A 66 4.23 6.36 -6.11
CA LEU A 66 4.93 5.09 -5.95
C LEU A 66 6.42 5.31 -5.65
N ASP A 67 7.07 6.24 -6.35
CA ASP A 67 8.48 6.58 -6.11
C ASP A 67 8.69 7.10 -4.68
N GLY A 68 7.78 7.95 -4.19
CA GLY A 68 7.82 8.45 -2.80
C GLY A 68 7.61 7.34 -1.76
N PHE A 69 6.80 6.33 -2.07
CA PHE A 69 6.68 5.13 -1.23
C PHE A 69 7.99 4.33 -1.20
N GLU A 70 8.61 4.09 -2.36
CA GLU A 70 9.89 3.37 -2.45
C GLU A 70 11.02 4.08 -1.69
N GLU A 71 11.07 5.41 -1.77
CA GLU A 71 12.03 6.24 -1.02
C GLU A 71 11.80 6.09 0.50
N SER A 72 10.55 6.24 0.96
CA SER A 72 10.20 6.10 2.38
C SER A 72 10.55 4.71 2.94
N VAL A 73 10.32 3.66 2.16
CA VAL A 73 10.70 2.28 2.52
C VAL A 73 12.22 2.14 2.61
N SER A 74 12.95 2.68 1.63
CA SER A 74 14.41 2.55 1.54
C SER A 74 15.14 3.30 2.65
N GLU A 75 14.58 4.42 3.11
CA GLU A 75 15.12 5.23 4.21
C GLU A 75 14.81 4.66 5.59
N GLY A 76 14.01 3.58 5.68
CA GLY A 76 13.57 3.04 6.96
C GLY A 76 12.71 4.04 7.73
N ALA A 77 11.91 4.85 7.03
CA ALA A 77 11.13 5.94 7.62
C ALA A 77 10.06 5.46 8.61
N PHE A 78 9.79 4.15 8.66
CA PHE A 78 8.85 3.54 9.58
C PHE A 78 9.58 3.16 10.88
N ASP A 79 9.39 3.94 11.93
CA ASP A 79 9.75 3.58 13.31
C ASP A 79 8.75 2.53 13.86
N MET A 80 8.72 1.38 13.20
CA MET A 80 7.77 0.28 13.41
C MET A 80 8.49 -1.05 13.24
N THR A 81 8.14 -2.02 14.08
CA THR A 81 8.56 -3.41 13.89
C THR A 81 8.03 -3.95 12.55
N PRO A 82 8.71 -4.95 11.95
CA PRO A 82 8.21 -5.63 10.76
C PRO A 82 6.77 -6.14 10.91
N ARG A 83 6.37 -6.61 12.10
CA ARG A 83 4.98 -7.01 12.34
C ARG A 83 4.01 -5.83 12.23
N GLU A 84 4.32 -4.71 12.87
CA GLU A 84 3.51 -3.48 12.80
C GLU A 84 3.45 -2.90 11.38
N GLN A 85 4.52 -3.05 10.59
CA GLN A 85 4.54 -2.68 9.17
C GLN A 85 3.53 -3.49 8.34
N LEU A 86 3.47 -4.81 8.56
CA LEU A 86 2.47 -5.69 7.91
C LEU A 86 1.04 -5.31 8.34
N ASP A 87 0.84 -5.02 9.62
CA ASP A 87 -0.47 -4.65 10.16
C ASP A 87 -0.93 -3.30 9.64
N THR A 88 -0.02 -2.34 9.52
CA THR A 88 -0.29 -1.03 8.92
C THR A 88 -0.67 -1.17 7.45
N TYR A 89 0.03 -2.01 6.69
CA TYR A 89 -0.31 -2.27 5.28
C TYR A 89 -1.71 -2.88 5.13
N VAL A 90 -2.04 -3.89 5.94
CA VAL A 90 -3.36 -4.53 5.94
C VAL A 90 -4.44 -3.53 6.38
N ALA A 91 -4.18 -2.74 7.41
CA ALA A 91 -5.11 -1.73 7.90
C ALA A 91 -5.39 -0.67 6.83
N ALA A 92 -4.36 -0.20 6.12
CA ALA A 92 -4.45 0.85 5.09
C ALA A 92 -5.35 0.44 3.92
N THR A 93 -5.38 -0.85 3.63
CA THR A 93 -6.16 -1.41 2.51
C THR A 93 -7.54 -1.90 2.93
N THR A 94 -7.74 -2.31 4.18
CA THR A 94 -9.02 -2.87 4.64
C THR A 94 -9.92 -1.85 5.33
N ASP A 95 -9.36 -0.84 5.96
CA ASP A 95 -10.09 0.28 6.56
C ASP A 95 -9.13 1.48 6.75
N PRO A 96 -8.82 2.20 5.66
CA PRO A 96 -7.87 3.32 5.64
C PRO A 96 -8.17 4.43 6.65
N ASP A 97 -9.45 4.67 6.95
CA ASP A 97 -9.86 5.72 7.89
C ASP A 97 -9.49 5.42 9.35
N SER A 98 -9.09 4.19 9.67
CA SER A 98 -8.55 3.82 10.98
C SER A 98 -7.10 4.26 11.20
N ILE A 99 -6.35 4.57 10.13
CA ILE A 99 -4.95 4.98 10.23
C ILE A 99 -4.90 6.49 10.44
N PRO A 100 -4.13 7.00 11.43
CA PRO A 100 -3.94 8.43 11.56
C PRO A 100 -3.29 8.97 10.29
N GLY A 101 -3.79 10.08 9.76
CA GLY A 101 -3.45 10.54 8.40
C GLY A 101 -1.97 10.88 8.12
N GLU A 102 -1.11 10.89 9.14
CA GLU A 102 0.35 10.97 9.00
C GLU A 102 0.98 9.64 8.56
N TYR A 103 0.36 8.50 8.92
CA TYR A 103 0.91 7.16 8.74
C TYR A 103 0.30 6.37 7.59
N GLY A 104 -0.69 6.93 6.89
CA GLY A 104 -1.33 6.19 5.81
C GLY A 104 -2.38 6.95 5.01
N PRO A 105 -2.90 6.30 3.97
CA PRO A 105 -3.93 6.85 3.12
C PRO A 105 -5.27 6.96 3.83
N ASP A 106 -6.06 7.95 3.45
CA ASP A 106 -7.47 8.00 3.84
C ASP A 106 -8.36 7.31 2.80
N GLY A 107 -9.61 7.10 3.17
CA GLY A 107 -10.58 6.43 2.34
C GLY A 107 -10.85 7.06 0.98
N ARG A 108 -10.77 8.39 0.87
CA ARG A 108 -10.97 9.08 -0.42
C ARG A 108 -9.86 8.72 -1.40
N PHE A 109 -8.62 8.76 -0.95
CA PHE A 109 -7.49 8.35 -1.77
C PHE A 109 -7.60 6.88 -2.18
N MET A 110 -7.91 5.98 -1.24
CA MET A 110 -8.06 4.55 -1.58
C MET A 110 -9.20 4.28 -2.57
N THR A 111 -10.27 5.06 -2.50
CA THR A 111 -11.35 5.01 -3.51
C THR A 111 -10.83 5.39 -4.89
N ALA A 112 -10.08 6.50 -4.98
CA ALA A 112 -9.47 6.93 -6.23
C ALA A 112 -8.50 5.88 -6.80
N ILE A 113 -7.69 5.23 -5.96
CA ILE A 113 -6.82 4.13 -6.40
C ILE A 113 -7.63 2.99 -7.02
N VAL A 114 -8.77 2.60 -6.43
CA VAL A 114 -9.64 1.56 -7.01
C VAL A 114 -10.21 1.99 -8.35
N GLU A 115 -10.67 3.24 -8.48
CA GLU A 115 -11.21 3.77 -9.74
C GLU A 115 -10.16 3.80 -10.86
N LEU A 116 -8.92 4.20 -10.54
CA LEU A 116 -7.79 4.19 -11.46
C LEU A 116 -7.38 2.76 -11.82
N ARG A 117 -7.35 1.85 -10.85
CA ARG A 117 -7.03 0.43 -11.07
C ARG A 117 -8.04 -0.25 -11.98
N ALA A 118 -9.30 0.16 -11.96
CA ALA A 118 -10.31 -0.31 -12.91
C ALA A 118 -9.97 0.05 -14.37
N GLN A 119 -9.24 1.14 -14.62
CA GLN A 119 -8.84 1.54 -15.98
C GLN A 119 -7.83 0.56 -16.60
N ALA A 120 -6.99 -0.10 -15.78
CA ALA A 120 -6.01 -1.09 -16.22
C ALA A 120 -6.65 -2.30 -16.95
N ALA A 121 -7.96 -2.52 -16.80
CA ALA A 121 -8.68 -3.53 -17.55
C ALA A 121 -8.67 -3.27 -19.07
N THR A 122 -8.58 -2.00 -19.50
CA THR A 122 -8.66 -1.60 -20.91
C THR A 122 -7.56 -0.66 -21.37
N ASP A 123 -6.82 -0.04 -20.45
CA ASP A 123 -5.75 0.90 -20.75
C ASP A 123 -4.36 0.31 -20.38
N GLU A 124 -3.43 0.35 -21.32
CA GLU A 124 -2.09 -0.23 -21.18
C GLU A 124 -1.20 0.58 -20.23
N ALA A 125 -1.28 1.91 -20.24
CA ALA A 125 -0.44 2.75 -19.39
C ALA A 125 -0.79 2.57 -17.91
N TYR A 126 -2.08 2.48 -17.59
CA TYR A 126 -2.52 2.12 -16.23
C TYR A 126 -2.11 0.68 -15.87
N ARG A 127 -2.22 -0.27 -16.81
CA ARG A 127 -1.81 -1.66 -16.55
C ARG A 127 -0.33 -1.77 -16.22
N ASP A 128 0.53 -1.14 -17.02
CA ASP A 128 1.97 -1.09 -16.79
C ASP A 128 2.30 -0.47 -15.43
N HIS A 129 1.59 0.61 -15.06
CA HIS A 129 1.75 1.22 -13.74
C HIS A 129 1.37 0.25 -12.62
N PHE A 130 0.18 -0.38 -12.67
CA PHE A 130 -0.25 -1.28 -11.60
C PHE A 130 0.56 -2.58 -11.55
N ASP A 131 1.09 -3.05 -12.67
CA ASP A 131 2.07 -4.14 -12.69
C ASP A 131 3.38 -3.75 -11.98
N ARG A 132 3.85 -2.51 -12.16
CA ARG A 132 5.01 -1.98 -11.42
C ARG A 132 4.68 -1.85 -9.93
N SER A 133 3.55 -1.22 -9.61
CA SER A 133 3.09 -1.01 -8.24
C SER A 133 2.97 -2.33 -7.47
N ASP A 134 2.37 -3.34 -8.09
CA ASP A 134 2.22 -4.66 -7.48
C ASP A 134 3.56 -5.34 -7.20
N ARG A 135 4.56 -5.19 -8.08
CA ARG A 135 5.92 -5.69 -7.86
C ARG A 135 6.62 -4.98 -6.70
N VAL A 136 6.45 -3.66 -6.60
CA VAL A 136 7.02 -2.85 -5.50
C VAL A 136 6.43 -3.27 -4.16
N PHE A 137 5.09 -3.32 -4.05
CA PHE A 137 4.43 -3.76 -2.82
C PHE A 137 4.72 -5.21 -2.47
N GLY A 138 4.78 -6.11 -3.47
CA GLY A 138 5.16 -7.51 -3.26
C GLY A 138 6.57 -7.64 -2.70
N SER A 139 7.54 -6.90 -3.25
CA SER A 139 8.93 -6.91 -2.75
C SER A 139 9.05 -6.33 -1.35
N TYR A 140 8.31 -5.25 -1.06
CA TYR A 140 8.21 -4.68 0.28
C TYR A 140 7.67 -5.71 1.28
N LEU A 141 6.52 -6.33 0.99
CA LEU A 141 5.90 -7.32 1.85
C LEU A 141 6.80 -8.55 2.04
N GLU A 142 7.45 -9.04 0.98
CA GLU A 142 8.36 -10.19 1.07
C GLU A 142 9.50 -9.91 2.06
N ARG A 143 10.13 -8.73 1.95
CA ARG A 143 11.19 -8.31 2.85
C ARG A 143 10.67 -8.20 4.29
N THR A 144 9.56 -7.51 4.51
CA THR A 144 8.98 -7.32 5.84
C THR A 144 8.55 -8.65 6.47
N VAL A 145 7.99 -9.59 5.69
CA VAL A 145 7.67 -10.95 6.16
C VAL A 145 8.93 -11.69 6.61
N ARG A 146 10.02 -11.60 5.84
CA ARG A 146 11.29 -12.24 6.20
C ARG A 146 11.85 -11.66 7.51
N GLU A 147 11.85 -10.34 7.66
CA GLU A 147 12.29 -9.66 8.88
C GLU A 147 11.43 -10.06 10.09
N ALA A 148 10.09 -10.07 9.94
CA ALA A 148 9.18 -10.52 10.98
C ALA A 148 9.41 -11.99 11.39
N ALA A 149 9.71 -12.85 10.44
CA ALA A 149 10.01 -14.26 10.71
C ALA A 149 11.32 -14.45 11.48
N VAL A 150 12.33 -13.62 11.22
CA VAL A 150 13.59 -13.61 11.99
C VAL A 150 13.31 -13.22 13.44
N GLU A 151 12.57 -12.13 13.68
CA GLU A 151 12.23 -11.68 15.04
C GLU A 151 11.45 -12.75 15.83
N VAL A 152 10.48 -13.42 15.19
CA VAL A 152 9.71 -14.51 15.82
C VAL A 152 10.62 -15.67 16.22
N ARG A 153 11.61 -16.04 15.38
CA ARG A 153 12.56 -17.12 15.69
C ARG A 153 13.50 -16.74 16.83
N GLU A 154 13.98 -15.50 16.86
CA GLU A 154 14.84 -14.99 17.93
C GLU A 154 14.10 -14.99 19.27
N ALA A 155 12.88 -14.43 19.32
CA ALA A 155 12.05 -14.44 20.53
C ALA A 155 11.74 -15.87 21.03
N THR A 156 11.49 -16.81 20.10
CA THR A 156 11.25 -18.22 20.45
C THR A 156 12.51 -18.90 21.00
N ALA A 157 13.69 -18.57 20.47
CA ALA A 157 14.96 -19.10 20.95
C ALA A 157 15.29 -18.61 22.36
N GLU A 158 15.04 -17.33 22.66
CA GLU A 158 15.21 -16.74 24.00
C GLU A 158 14.33 -17.46 25.04
N VAL A 159 13.04 -17.64 24.75
CA VAL A 159 12.11 -18.35 25.66
C VAL A 159 12.54 -19.79 25.90
N ARG A 160 13.07 -20.48 24.88
CA ARG A 160 13.57 -21.86 25.01
C ARG A 160 14.82 -21.95 25.89
N ASP A 161 15.75 -21.01 25.73
CA ASP A 161 16.96 -20.96 26.56
C ASP A 161 16.62 -20.66 28.04
N GLU A 162 15.56 -19.89 28.30
CA GLU A 162 15.06 -19.61 29.66
C GLU A 162 14.30 -20.79 30.30
N THR A 163 13.50 -21.52 29.53
CA THR A 163 12.62 -22.58 30.05
C THR A 163 13.27 -23.97 30.05
N GLY A 164 14.36 -24.16 29.31
CA GLY A 164 15.06 -25.45 29.21
C GLY A 164 14.26 -26.56 28.55
N ASP A 165 13.13 -26.23 27.91
CA ASP A 165 12.23 -27.20 27.31
C ASP A 165 12.70 -27.60 25.91
N ALA A 166 13.06 -28.87 25.77
CA ALA A 166 13.53 -29.45 24.51
C ALA A 166 12.35 -30.08 23.76
N ASP A 167 11.26 -29.35 23.55
CA ASP A 167 10.14 -29.91 22.79
C ASP A 167 10.47 -29.91 21.29
N ARG A 168 10.46 -31.10 20.70
CA ARG A 168 10.82 -31.42 19.31
C ARG A 168 9.61 -31.36 18.37
N SER A 169 8.57 -30.60 18.72
CA SER A 169 7.27 -30.73 18.05
C SER A 169 7.11 -29.90 16.76
N ASP A 170 7.99 -28.94 16.45
CA ASP A 170 7.75 -28.01 15.32
C ASP A 170 8.50 -28.38 14.02
N ALA A 171 9.29 -29.45 14.04
CA ALA A 171 10.12 -29.87 12.90
C ALA A 171 9.34 -30.54 11.74
N THR A 172 8.00 -30.54 11.76
CA THR A 172 7.16 -31.28 10.81
C THR A 172 6.25 -30.40 9.94
N ALA A 173 6.24 -29.08 10.13
CA ALA A 173 5.43 -28.20 9.29
C ALA A 173 6.19 -27.85 8.01
N ASP A 174 5.51 -27.93 6.85
CA ASP A 174 6.13 -27.56 5.57
C ASP A 174 6.60 -26.09 5.61
N PRO A 175 7.82 -25.79 5.15
CA PRO A 175 8.32 -24.42 5.09
C PRO A 175 7.48 -23.59 4.12
N VAL A 176 7.35 -22.30 4.41
CA VAL A 176 6.58 -21.36 3.59
C VAL A 176 7.54 -20.30 3.06
N SER A 177 7.51 -20.04 1.75
CA SER A 177 8.34 -18.99 1.19
C SER A 177 7.80 -17.60 1.58
N PRO A 178 8.66 -16.60 1.85
CA PRO A 178 8.21 -15.22 2.10
C PRO A 178 7.33 -14.66 0.98
N ALA A 179 7.64 -15.03 -0.27
CA ALA A 179 6.90 -14.60 -1.46
C ALA A 179 5.46 -15.13 -1.49
N GLU A 180 5.22 -16.35 -1.00
CA GLU A 180 3.87 -16.93 -0.88
C GLU A 180 3.02 -16.14 0.13
N VAL A 181 3.59 -15.80 1.29
CA VAL A 181 2.91 -14.99 2.30
C VAL A 181 2.64 -13.59 1.77
N ALA A 182 3.62 -12.95 1.15
CA ALA A 182 3.48 -11.62 0.54
C ALA A 182 2.36 -11.59 -0.52
N SER A 183 2.34 -12.57 -1.42
CA SER A 183 1.30 -12.69 -2.46
C SER A 183 -0.09 -12.89 -1.86
N THR A 184 -0.19 -13.70 -0.80
CA THR A 184 -1.46 -13.93 -0.07
C THR A 184 -1.95 -12.64 0.58
N LEU A 185 -1.08 -11.94 1.32
CA LEU A 185 -1.41 -10.68 1.99
C LEU A 185 -1.83 -9.61 0.98
N GLN A 186 -1.07 -9.43 -0.10
CA GLN A 186 -1.38 -8.46 -1.15
C GLN A 186 -2.72 -8.75 -1.83
N THR A 187 -3.04 -10.02 -2.06
CA THR A 187 -4.33 -10.43 -2.66
C THR A 187 -5.50 -10.12 -1.72
N LEU A 188 -5.37 -10.47 -0.44
CA LEU A 188 -6.40 -10.18 0.58
C LEU A 188 -6.58 -8.67 0.77
N ALA A 189 -5.48 -7.93 0.84
CA ALA A 189 -5.46 -6.48 0.94
C ALA A 189 -6.13 -5.81 -0.28
N THR A 190 -5.83 -6.26 -1.50
CA THR A 190 -6.47 -5.76 -2.73
C THR A 190 -7.97 -6.02 -2.73
N GLY A 191 -8.39 -7.22 -2.30
CA GLY A 191 -9.81 -7.56 -2.15
C GLY A 191 -10.50 -6.70 -1.08
N GLY A 192 -9.82 -6.45 0.04
CA GLY A 192 -10.27 -5.55 1.11
C GLY A 192 -10.47 -4.13 0.59
N MET A 193 -9.47 -3.59 -0.11
CA MET A 193 -9.50 -2.25 -0.71
C MET A 193 -10.67 -2.10 -1.68
N LEU A 194 -10.85 -3.07 -2.59
CA LEU A 194 -11.98 -3.06 -3.52
C LEU A 194 -13.30 -3.06 -2.77
N ARG A 195 -13.48 -4.00 -1.82
CA ARG A 195 -14.72 -4.11 -1.06
C ARG A 195 -15.00 -2.85 -0.24
N TRP A 196 -13.99 -2.24 0.35
CA TRP A 196 -14.10 -1.01 1.11
C TRP A 196 -14.58 0.13 0.21
N ALA A 197 -13.99 0.30 -0.98
CA ALA A 197 -14.36 1.36 -1.92
C ALA A 197 -15.75 1.17 -2.57
N THR A 198 -16.21 -0.08 -2.77
CA THR A 198 -17.44 -0.37 -3.53
C THR A 198 -18.65 -0.70 -2.67
N THR A 199 -18.52 -0.73 -1.35
CA THR A 199 -19.62 -1.01 -0.42
C THR A 199 -19.64 0.02 0.70
N THR A 200 -20.75 0.12 1.44
CA THR A 200 -20.86 1.00 2.63
C THR A 200 -20.84 0.22 3.93
N ASP A 201 -21.05 -1.10 3.88
CA ASP A 201 -20.92 -1.99 5.02
C ASP A 201 -19.44 -2.11 5.44
N ARG A 202 -19.19 -2.01 6.74
CA ARG A 202 -17.87 -2.05 7.37
C ARG A 202 -17.77 -3.14 8.44
N GLU A 203 -18.81 -3.93 8.72
CA GLU A 203 -18.77 -4.96 9.79
C GLU A 203 -17.71 -6.04 9.54
N TRP A 204 -17.30 -6.21 8.28
CA TRP A 204 -16.35 -7.23 7.87
C TRP A 204 -14.87 -6.88 8.10
N THR A 205 -14.54 -5.61 8.31
CA THR A 205 -13.15 -5.14 8.34
C THR A 205 -12.40 -5.79 9.50
N ASP A 206 -13.02 -5.79 10.68
CA ASP A 206 -12.51 -6.40 11.90
C ASP A 206 -12.32 -7.92 11.78
N ASP A 207 -13.30 -8.62 11.20
CA ASP A 207 -13.21 -10.08 10.99
C ASP A 207 -12.10 -10.43 10.00
N THR A 208 -11.94 -9.62 8.96
CA THR A 208 -10.90 -9.82 7.93
C THR A 208 -9.52 -9.58 8.50
N ARG A 209 -9.32 -8.50 9.26
CA ARG A 209 -8.06 -8.21 9.96
C ARG A 209 -7.69 -9.32 10.92
N ARG A 210 -8.61 -9.74 11.81
CA ARG A 210 -8.39 -10.90 12.69
C ARG A 210 -8.05 -12.18 11.93
N GLY A 211 -8.67 -12.39 10.76
CA GLY A 211 -8.37 -13.54 9.91
C GLY A 211 -6.95 -13.50 9.36
N ILE A 212 -6.52 -12.32 8.88
CA ILE A 212 -5.16 -12.08 8.39
C ILE A 212 -4.15 -12.21 9.53
N ASP A 213 -4.42 -11.66 10.71
CA ASP A 213 -3.53 -11.75 11.87
C ASP A 213 -3.28 -13.21 12.25
N ARG A 214 -4.35 -14.01 12.38
CA ARG A 214 -4.21 -15.45 12.65
C ARG A 214 -3.44 -16.17 11.56
N TYR A 215 -3.63 -15.80 10.29
CA TYR A 215 -2.86 -16.36 9.19
C TYR A 215 -1.38 -16.04 9.35
N VAL A 216 -1.03 -14.77 9.57
CA VAL A 216 0.36 -14.32 9.74
C VAL A 216 1.01 -14.98 10.96
N GLU A 217 0.35 -14.98 12.12
CA GLU A 217 0.82 -15.67 13.34
C GLU A 217 1.10 -17.16 13.10
N THR A 218 0.28 -17.81 12.28
CA THR A 218 0.43 -19.25 11.97
C THR A 218 1.59 -19.51 11.01
N VAL A 219 1.83 -18.62 10.04
CA VAL A 219 2.83 -18.86 8.99
C VAL A 219 4.21 -18.32 9.34
N LEU A 220 4.33 -17.21 10.08
CA LEU A 220 5.63 -16.58 10.38
C LEU A 220 6.67 -17.53 10.98
N PRO A 221 6.36 -18.41 11.95
CA PRO A 221 7.35 -19.36 12.48
C PRO A 221 7.91 -20.31 11.40
N ARG A 222 7.13 -20.57 10.36
CA ARG A 222 7.43 -21.51 9.26
C ARG A 222 8.06 -20.84 8.04
N VAL A 223 8.15 -19.51 8.03
CA VAL A 223 8.70 -18.76 6.90
C VAL A 223 10.19 -19.04 6.77
N GLU A 224 10.66 -19.30 5.55
CA GLU A 224 12.08 -19.43 5.23
C GLU A 224 12.79 -18.07 5.41
N THR A 225 13.75 -18.00 6.34
CA THR A 225 14.53 -16.77 6.60
C THR A 225 15.85 -16.71 5.83
N ASP A 226 16.29 -17.85 5.31
CA ASP A 226 17.57 -17.97 4.63
C ASP A 226 17.38 -17.72 3.13
N ALA A 227 18.21 -16.85 2.55
CA ALA A 227 18.34 -16.63 1.12
C ALA A 227 19.78 -16.91 0.68
#